data_AF-A0A940UAY1-F1
#
_entry.id   AF-A0A940UAY1-F1
#
_cell.length_a   1.000
_cell.length_b   1.000
_cell.length_c   1.000
_cell.angle_alpha   90.00
_cell.angle_beta   90.00
_cell.angle_gamma   90.00
#
_symmetry.space_group_name_H-M   'P 1'
#
loop_
_entity.id
_entity.type
_entity.pdbx_description
1 polymer ?
#
loop_
_entity_poly.entity_id
_entity_poly.type
_entity_poly.pdbx_seq_one_letter_code
_entity_poly.pdbx_strand_id
1 'polypeptide(L)' 'METGYFKTLQAVLESGSFSRAASDLNITPLAVAQRLRFMEEPYGMPSIAPG' A
#
# COMPACT_ATOMS: atom_id res chain seq x y z
N MET A 1 -3.18 -10.43 14.05
CA MET A 1 -3.13 -9.17 13.29
C MET A 1 -2.46 -9.48 11.94
N GLU A 2 -2.43 -8.53 11.00
CA GLU A 2 -1.49 -8.45 9.85
C GLU A 2 -1.87 -8.94 8.42
N THR A 3 -2.99 -9.61 8.13
CA THR A 3 -3.28 -10.00 6.71
C THR A 3 -3.82 -8.87 5.81
N GLY A 4 -4.34 -7.78 6.39
CA GLY A 4 -4.87 -6.65 5.61
C GLY A 4 -3.80 -5.79 4.93
N TYR A 5 -2.63 -5.64 5.54
CA TYR A 5 -1.51 -4.86 5.01
C TYR A 5 -0.83 -5.57 3.85
N PHE A 6 -0.59 -6.88 3.98
CA PHE A 6 -0.05 -7.70 2.90
C PHE A 6 -0.96 -7.74 1.66
N LYS A 7 -2.29 -7.83 1.84
CA LYS A 7 -3.24 -7.70 0.72
C LYS A 7 -3.15 -6.33 0.05
N THR A 8 -2.91 -5.28 0.84
CA THR A 8 -2.75 -3.91 0.31
C THR A 8 -1.47 -3.79 -0.51
N LEU A 9 -0.36 -4.33 -0.02
CA LEU A 9 0.90 -4.39 -0.76
C LEU A 9 0.77 -5.21 -2.05
N GLN A 10 0.17 -6.40 -1.97
CA GLN A 10 -0.04 -7.25 -3.14
C GLN A 10 -0.87 -6.54 -4.21
N ALA A 11 -1.99 -5.91 -3.84
CA ALA A 11 -2.82 -5.19 -4.80
C ALA A 11 -2.07 -4.01 -5.46
N VAL A 12 -1.22 -3.30 -4.73
CA VAL A 12 -0.38 -2.23 -5.28
C VAL A 12 0.67 -2.79 -6.24
N LEU A 13 1.32 -3.91 -5.90
CA LEU A 13 2.32 -4.57 -6.75
C LEU A 13 1.69 -5.15 -8.02
N GLU A 14 0.53 -5.80 -7.93
CA GLU A 14 -0.18 -6.36 -9.09
C GLU A 14 -0.77 -5.27 -9.99
N SER A 15 -1.28 -4.19 -9.40
CA SER A 15 -1.92 -3.13 -10.18
C SER A 15 -0.96 -2.03 -10.65
N GLY A 16 0.24 -1.93 -10.08
CA GLY A 16 1.22 -0.87 -10.35
C GLY A 16 0.78 0.55 -9.98
N SER A 17 -0.37 0.71 -9.30
CA SER A 17 -0.96 2.02 -9.00
C SER A 17 -1.79 2.02 -7.72
N PHE A 18 -1.55 3.01 -6.86
CA PHE A 18 -2.29 3.22 -5.61
C PHE A 18 -3.78 3.43 -5.83
N SER A 19 -4.15 4.18 -6.88
CA SER A 19 -5.56 4.46 -7.17
C SER A 19 -6.34 3.21 -7.54
N ARG A 20 -5.70 2.28 -8.26
CA ARG A 20 -6.37 1.06 -8.73
C ARG A 20 -6.38 -0.04 -7.68
N ALA A 21 -5.33 -0.13 -6.86
CA ALA A 21 -5.34 -0.94 -5.63
C ALA A 21 -6.42 -0.45 -4.64
N ALA A 22 -6.62 0.87 -4.51
CA ALA A 22 -7.66 1.46 -3.67
C ALA A 22 -9.08 1.05 -4.11
N SER A 23 -9.34 1.04 -5.42
CA SER A 23 -10.61 0.57 -5.98
C SER A 23 -10.86 -0.92 -5.70
N ASP A 24 -9.84 -1.76 -5.83
CA ASP A 24 -9.94 -3.20 -5.59
C ASP A 24 -10.19 -3.54 -4.11
N LEU A 25 -9.52 -2.79 -3.21
CA LEU A 25 -9.64 -2.96 -1.76
C LEU A 25 -10.82 -2.19 -1.14
N ASN A 26 -11.60 -1.47 -1.95
CA ASN A 26 -12.69 -0.59 -1.52
C ASN A 26 -12.28 0.38 -0.39
N ILE A 27 -11.14 1.03 -0.59
CA ILE A 27 -10.59 2.05 0.31
C ILE A 27 -10.16 3.28 -0.47
N THR A 28 -9.74 4.35 0.22
CA THR A 28 -9.20 5.53 -0.44
C THR A 28 -7.71 5.33 -0.81
N PRO A 29 -7.21 5.98 -1.86
CA PRO A 29 -5.78 5.95 -2.21
C PRO A 29 -4.88 6.43 -1.06
N LEU A 30 -5.36 7.40 -0.26
CA LEU A 30 -4.67 7.86 0.93
C LEU A 30 -4.56 6.75 2.00
N ALA A 31 -5.62 5.98 2.22
CA ALA A 31 -5.60 4.84 3.14
C ALA A 31 -4.64 3.74 2.67
N VAL A 32 -4.52 3.50 1.35
CA VAL A 32 -3.49 2.60 0.79
C VAL A 32 -2.09 3.11 1.13
N ALA A 33 -1.81 4.38 0.87
CA ALA A 33 -0.50 4.98 1.15
C ALA A 33 -0.16 4.97 2.65
N GLN A 34 -1.12 5.28 3.52
CA GLN A 34 -0.93 5.22 4.97
C GLN A 34 -0.67 3.79 5.45
N ARG A 35 -1.41 2.80 4.93
CA ARG A 35 -1.19 1.38 5.25
C ARG A 35 0.18 0.90 4.80
N LEU A 36 0.64 1.32 3.62
CA LEU A 36 1.99 1.01 3.14
C LEU A 36 3.05 1.65 4.03
N ARG A 37 2.93 2.96 4.32
CA ARG A 37 3.87 3.65 5.21
C ARG A 37 3.93 3.02 6.59
N PHE A 38 2.79 2.66 7.17
CA PHE A 38 2.73 2.02 8.49
C PHE A 38 3.36 0.62 8.47
N MET A 39 3.32 -0.06 7.33
CA MET A 39 3.98 -1.35 7.12
C MET A 39 5.49 -1.19 6.86
N GLU A 40 5.93 -0.08 6.26
CA GLU A 40 7.33 0.28 6.05
C GLU A 40 8.00 0.89 7.29
N GLU A 41 7.24 1.52 8.20
CA GLU A 41 7.72 2.15 9.43
C GLU A 41 8.56 1.22 10.32
N PRO A 42 8.20 -0.06 10.55
CA PRO A 42 9.07 -0.99 11.27
C PRO A 42 10.35 -1.39 10.51
N TYR A 43 10.40 -1.17 9.18
CA TYR A 43 11.55 -1.49 8.33
C TYR A 43 12.43 -0.28 7.99
N GLY A 44 12.03 0.94 8.38
CA GLY A 44 12.88 2.14 8.38
C GLY A 44 13.40 2.61 7.01
N MET A 45 12.88 2.10 5.89
CA MET A 45 13.41 2.39 4.55
C MET A 45 12.29 2.84 3.61
N PRO A 46 12.10 4.16 3.39
CA PRO A 46 11.13 4.65 2.42
C PRO A 46 11.66 4.38 1.01
N SER A 47 11.26 3.26 0.40
CA SER A 47 11.70 2.87 -0.94
C SER A 47 10.56 2.97 -1.95
N ILE A 48 9.89 4.12 -2.01
CA ILE A 48 9.09 4.51 -3.19
C ILE A 48 9.30 6.01 -3.50
N ALA A 49 10.32 6.30 -4.30
CA ALA A 49 10.42 7.59 -4.97
C ALA A 49 9.46 7.59 -6.18
N PRO A 50 8.58 8.61 -6.35
CA PRO A 50 7.82 8.76 -7.57
C PRO A 50 8.76 9.25 -8.69
N GLY A 51 8.94 8.42 -9.71
CA GLY A 51 9.58 8.75 -10.99
C GLY A 51 8.60 8.47 -12.12
#